data_AF-A0A1H7IGB9-F1
#
_entry.id   AF-A0A1H7IGB9-F1
#
_cell.length_a   1.000
_cell.length_b   1.000
_cell.length_c   1.000
_cell.angle_alpha   90.00
_cell.angle_beta   90.00
_cell.angle_gamma   90.00
#
_symmetry.space_group_name_H-M   'P 1'
#
loop_
_entity.id
_entity.type
_entity.pdbx_description
1 polymer ?
#
loop_
_entity_poly.entity_id
_entity_poly.type
_entity_poly.pdbx_seq_one_letter_code
_entity_poly.pdbx_strand_id
1 'polypeptide(L)'
;MTTNTATVIIRSARERTEALCRELVLAQEVPAEAVFVVREVPFSQSMRTSFRIGLEQGRPWTFCVDADLLLRPGAIAHMLELAEQQPPNACEIQGLVLDKFFGGPRPAGNHLYRTAHLEEVIARIPNEGTNIRPEGHTLRSMKKAGYPWVQVPYVVGLHDFEQSYQDIFRKCFVQAHKHLGLTPLFMTIWREGSADDTDYRVALAGFARGIEHYDDVHIDIRGEHFKMSLNEFGLSEKLPIDTRAWPSARIEAIIQNWQEPAVYRQWYPTRFDLDKPDKRINVRSSIQRLRKHLERHGLKKTMSRAAGWTFIMIGERLQRIADQA
;
A
#
# COMPACT_ATOMS: atom_id res chain seq x y z
N MET A 1 -23.26 11.19 -2.38
CA MET A 1 -24.03 10.19 -1.58
C MET A 1 -23.93 10.53 -0.10
N THR A 2 -24.86 10.10 0.76
CA THR A 2 -24.69 10.27 2.21
C THR A 2 -23.68 9.25 2.75
N THR A 3 -22.74 9.71 3.56
CA THR A 3 -21.72 8.87 4.22
C THR A 3 -22.31 7.93 5.28
N ASN A 4 -23.58 8.11 5.63
CA ASN A 4 -24.35 7.28 6.57
C ASN A 4 -24.52 5.82 6.12
N THR A 5 -24.19 5.48 4.86
CA THR A 5 -24.24 4.12 4.33
C THR A 5 -22.97 3.30 4.59
N ALA A 6 -21.97 3.90 5.24
CA ALA A 6 -20.70 3.25 5.54
C ALA A 6 -20.43 3.11 7.04
N THR A 7 -19.94 1.95 7.44
CA THR A 7 -19.21 1.76 8.69
C THR A 7 -17.73 1.96 8.39
N VAL A 8 -17.06 2.90 9.04
CA VAL A 8 -15.62 3.15 8.84
C VAL A 8 -14.83 2.50 9.97
N ILE A 9 -13.80 1.75 9.61
CA ILE A 9 -12.97 1.00 10.55
C ILE A 9 -11.52 1.40 10.32
N ILE A 10 -10.94 2.06 11.31
CA ILE A 10 -9.54 2.46 11.33
C ILE A 10 -8.75 1.30 11.94
N ARG A 11 -7.96 0.62 11.12
CA ARG A 11 -7.04 -0.45 11.56
C ARG A 11 -5.74 0.19 12.01
N SER A 12 -5.33 -0.07 13.24
CA SER A 12 -4.16 0.57 13.82
C SER A 12 -3.25 -0.40 14.55
N ALA A 13 -1.95 -0.31 14.29
CA ALA A 13 -0.88 -0.84 15.12
C ALA A 13 -0.36 0.17 16.15
N ARG A 14 -1.20 1.15 16.53
CA ARG A 14 -0.87 2.33 17.36
C ARG A 14 0.07 3.33 16.66
N GLU A 15 -0.13 3.50 15.36
CA GLU A 15 0.55 4.51 14.56
C GLU A 15 0.32 5.89 15.18
N ARG A 16 1.36 6.72 15.19
CA ARG A 16 1.27 8.11 15.69
C ARG A 16 0.27 8.98 14.92
N THR A 17 -0.15 8.56 13.73
CA THR A 17 -1.15 9.22 12.87
C THR A 17 -2.59 8.79 13.18
N GLU A 18 -2.83 7.80 14.05
CA GLU A 18 -4.17 7.24 14.31
C GLU A 18 -5.21 8.31 14.68
N ALA A 19 -4.85 9.21 15.60
CA ALA A 19 -5.74 10.30 16.03
C ALA A 19 -6.09 11.24 14.86
N LEU A 20 -5.09 11.64 14.07
CA LEU A 20 -5.28 12.49 12.89
C LEU A 20 -6.13 11.78 11.83
N CYS A 21 -5.89 10.50 11.57
CA CYS A 21 -6.69 9.70 10.64
C CYS A 21 -8.16 9.71 11.06
N ARG A 22 -8.45 9.49 12.35
CA ARG A 22 -9.81 9.54 12.88
C ARG A 22 -10.45 10.92 12.75
N GLU A 23 -9.72 12.00 13.04
CA GLU A 23 -10.21 13.36 12.84
C GLU A 23 -10.59 13.62 11.38
N LEU A 24 -9.75 13.17 10.43
CA LEU A 24 -9.99 13.32 8.99
C LEU A 24 -11.17 12.46 8.47
N VAL A 25 -11.44 11.31 9.08
CA VAL A 25 -12.65 10.53 8.81
C VAL A 25 -13.89 11.28 9.29
N LEU A 26 -13.88 11.77 10.53
CA LEU A 26 -15.02 12.49 11.12
C LEU A 26 -15.31 13.81 10.41
N ALA A 27 -14.27 14.50 9.92
CA ALA A 27 -14.40 15.71 9.12
C ALA A 27 -15.12 15.50 7.77
N GLN A 28 -15.33 14.25 7.35
CA GLN A 28 -16.10 13.89 6.16
C GLN A 28 -17.55 13.51 6.48
N GLU A 29 -18.07 13.99 7.62
CA GLU A 29 -19.48 13.84 8.02
C GLU A 29 -19.90 12.38 8.23
N VAL A 30 -18.95 11.47 8.52
CA VAL A 30 -19.28 10.12 8.97
C VAL A 30 -19.78 10.21 10.41
N PRO A 31 -20.95 9.65 10.76
CA PRO A 31 -21.44 9.65 12.14
C PRO A 31 -20.41 9.03 13.08
N ALA A 32 -20.18 9.64 14.24
CA ALA A 32 -19.13 9.19 15.15
C ALA A 32 -19.34 7.76 15.64
N GLU A 33 -20.59 7.34 15.80
CA GLU A 33 -21.01 5.98 16.13
C GLU A 33 -20.76 4.96 15.02
N ALA A 34 -20.51 5.42 13.79
CA ALA A 34 -20.16 4.57 12.64
C ALA A 34 -18.64 4.49 12.41
N VAL A 35 -17.81 5.10 13.28
CA VAL A 35 -16.35 5.09 13.18
C VAL A 35 -15.74 4.30 14.32
N PHE A 36 -15.06 3.20 13.98
CA PHE A 36 -14.45 2.28 14.93
C PHE A 36 -12.92 2.27 14.76
N VAL A 37 -12.18 2.04 15.84
CA VAL A 37 -10.73 1.82 15.81
C VAL A 37 -10.43 0.41 16.28
N VAL A 38 -9.80 -0.40 15.43
CA VAL A 38 -9.43 -1.79 15.71
C VAL A 38 -7.91 -1.87 15.85
N ARG A 39 -7.45 -2.37 17.01
CA ARG A 39 -6.02 -2.49 17.37
C ARG A 39 -5.57 -3.94 17.59
N GLU A 40 -6.29 -4.88 16.99
CA GLU A 40 -6.02 -6.30 17.15
C GLU A 40 -4.73 -6.68 16.43
N VAL A 41 -3.97 -7.57 17.07
CA VAL A 41 -2.80 -8.23 16.48
C VAL A 41 -2.97 -9.73 16.67
N PRO A 42 -2.64 -10.56 15.68
CA PRO A 42 -2.01 -10.25 14.39
C PRO A 42 -2.97 -9.61 13.36
N PHE A 43 -2.45 -9.21 12.20
CA PHE A 43 -3.24 -8.52 11.16
C PHE A 43 -4.46 -9.34 10.69
N SER A 44 -4.37 -10.67 10.64
CA SER A 44 -5.52 -11.50 10.27
C SER A 44 -6.67 -11.43 11.30
N GLN A 45 -6.36 -11.20 12.58
CA GLN A 45 -7.35 -10.97 13.63
C GLN A 45 -7.97 -9.58 13.50
N SER A 46 -7.15 -8.56 13.19
CA SER A 46 -7.66 -7.21 12.87
C SER A 46 -8.67 -7.23 11.73
N MET A 47 -8.41 -7.98 10.66
CA MET A 47 -9.38 -8.17 9.58
C MET A 47 -10.69 -8.81 10.07
N ARG A 48 -10.63 -9.91 10.83
CA ARG A 48 -11.83 -10.60 11.34
C ARG A 48 -12.67 -9.69 12.24
N THR A 49 -12.04 -8.99 13.17
CA THR A 49 -12.73 -8.06 14.07
C THR A 49 -13.36 -6.91 13.29
N SER A 50 -12.64 -6.34 12.32
CA SER A 50 -13.17 -5.28 11.45
C SER A 50 -14.43 -5.76 10.72
N PHE A 51 -14.40 -6.93 10.08
CA PHE A 51 -15.55 -7.42 9.33
C PHE A 51 -16.74 -7.81 10.21
N ARG A 52 -16.51 -8.31 11.43
CA ARG A 52 -17.58 -8.55 12.40
C ARG A 52 -18.27 -7.25 12.81
N ILE A 53 -17.51 -6.19 13.10
CA ILE A 53 -18.07 -4.86 13.36
C ILE A 53 -18.89 -4.38 12.16
N GLY A 54 -18.38 -4.55 10.93
CA GLY A 54 -19.10 -4.22 9.70
C GLY A 54 -20.46 -4.92 9.60
N LEU A 55 -20.50 -6.23 9.86
CA LEU A 55 -21.72 -7.04 9.90
C LEU A 55 -22.68 -6.59 11.01
N GLU A 56 -22.17 -6.37 12.23
CA GLU A 56 -22.97 -5.91 13.39
C GLU A 56 -23.63 -4.56 13.16
N GLN A 57 -22.93 -3.64 12.48
CA GLN A 57 -23.48 -2.33 12.14
C GLN A 57 -24.52 -2.37 11.01
N GLY A 58 -24.51 -3.42 10.18
CA GLY A 58 -25.53 -3.66 9.15
C GLY A 58 -25.60 -2.61 8.03
N ARG A 59 -24.63 -1.70 7.93
CA ARG A 59 -24.58 -0.68 6.86
C ARG A 59 -24.19 -1.32 5.53
N PRO A 60 -24.66 -0.80 4.38
CA PRO A 60 -24.35 -1.39 3.07
C PRO A 60 -22.84 -1.58 2.79
N TRP A 61 -22.02 -0.67 3.30
CA TRP A 61 -20.59 -0.65 3.07
C TRP A 61 -19.80 -0.69 4.38
N THR A 62 -18.66 -1.38 4.36
CA THR A 62 -17.67 -1.40 5.43
C THR A 62 -16.33 -0.91 4.88
N PHE A 63 -15.93 0.30 5.26
CA PHE A 63 -14.70 0.93 4.79
C PHE A 63 -13.57 0.73 5.80
N CYS A 64 -12.65 -0.19 5.50
CA CYS A 64 -11.43 -0.37 6.29
C CYS A 64 -10.35 0.59 5.78
N VAL A 65 -9.79 1.39 6.68
CA VAL A 65 -8.67 2.31 6.41
C VAL A 65 -7.54 2.05 7.40
N ASP A 66 -6.30 2.08 6.93
CA ASP A 66 -5.13 1.98 7.80
C ASP A 66 -4.88 3.34 8.48
N ALA A 67 -4.45 3.31 9.75
CA ALA A 67 -4.26 4.50 10.57
C ALA A 67 -3.10 5.41 10.12
N ASP A 68 -2.29 4.97 9.15
CA ASP A 68 -1.26 5.77 8.46
C ASP A 68 -1.76 6.49 7.21
N LEU A 69 -3.09 6.49 6.98
CA LEU A 69 -3.72 7.28 5.94
C LEU A 69 -4.18 8.66 6.41
N LEU A 70 -3.78 9.68 5.65
CA LEU A 70 -4.32 11.04 5.74
C LEU A 70 -5.28 11.25 4.58
N LEU A 71 -6.59 11.09 4.87
CA LEU A 71 -7.62 11.07 3.84
C LEU A 71 -7.79 12.43 3.15
N ARG A 72 -7.98 12.36 1.83
CA ARG A 72 -8.37 13.49 1.00
C ARG A 72 -9.79 13.96 1.38
N PRO A 73 -10.09 15.26 1.31
CA PRO A 73 -11.44 15.77 1.59
C PRO A 73 -12.48 15.14 0.65
N GLY A 74 -13.60 14.67 1.21
CA GLY A 74 -14.69 14.03 0.45
C GLY A 74 -14.37 12.65 -0.12
N ALA A 75 -13.21 12.05 0.21
CA ALA A 75 -12.80 10.76 -0.31
C ALA A 75 -13.76 9.62 0.00
N ILE A 76 -14.37 9.59 1.20
CA ILE A 76 -15.32 8.53 1.59
C ILE A 76 -16.57 8.59 0.72
N ALA A 77 -17.17 9.78 0.56
CA ALA A 77 -18.34 9.96 -0.28
C ALA A 77 -18.05 9.58 -1.75
N HIS A 78 -16.89 9.97 -2.27
CA HIS A 78 -16.49 9.66 -3.64
C HIS A 78 -16.22 8.16 -3.84
N MET A 79 -15.59 7.50 -2.88
CA MET A 79 -15.37 6.05 -2.91
C MET A 79 -16.71 5.28 -2.91
N LEU A 80 -17.69 5.72 -2.12
CA LEU A 80 -19.04 5.13 -2.13
C LEU A 80 -19.73 5.31 -3.49
N GLU A 81 -19.62 6.50 -4.09
CA GLU A 81 -20.17 6.76 -5.44
C GLU A 81 -19.53 5.88 -6.52
N LEU A 82 -18.21 5.67 -6.45
CA LEU A 82 -17.50 4.76 -7.36
C LEU A 82 -17.89 3.30 -7.11
N ALA A 83 -18.12 2.91 -5.86
CA ALA A 83 -18.48 1.54 -5.49
C ALA A 83 -19.87 1.14 -5.97
N GLU A 84 -20.81 2.08 -5.99
CA GLU A 84 -22.19 1.88 -6.46
C GLU A 84 -22.29 1.73 -7.98
N GLN A 85 -21.24 2.12 -8.70
CA GLN A 85 -21.10 1.87 -10.14
C GLN A 85 -20.53 0.48 -10.45
N GLN A 86 -20.06 -0.26 -9.44
CA GLN A 86 -19.44 -1.57 -9.63
C GLN A 86 -20.48 -2.70 -9.63
N PRO A 87 -20.18 -3.84 -10.29
CA PRO A 87 -21.07 -5.00 -10.27
C PRO A 87 -21.47 -5.43 -8.85
N PRO A 88 -22.71 -5.93 -8.63
CA PRO A 88 -23.17 -6.35 -7.31
C PRO A 88 -22.30 -7.44 -6.66
N ASN A 89 -21.63 -8.26 -7.46
CA ASN A 89 -20.72 -9.30 -6.98
C ASN A 89 -19.29 -8.79 -6.66
N ALA A 90 -18.97 -7.51 -6.87
CA ALA A 90 -17.72 -6.94 -6.38
C ALA A 90 -17.71 -6.99 -4.84
N CYS A 91 -16.73 -7.69 -4.26
CA CYS A 91 -16.60 -7.80 -2.80
C CYS A 91 -15.91 -6.59 -2.17
N GLU A 92 -14.96 -6.01 -2.88
CA GLU A 92 -14.10 -4.94 -2.40
C GLU A 92 -13.83 -3.94 -3.53
N ILE A 93 -13.86 -2.66 -3.18
CA ILE A 93 -13.48 -1.55 -4.04
C ILE A 93 -12.29 -0.85 -3.39
N GLN A 94 -11.21 -0.74 -4.16
CA GLN A 94 -9.94 -0.16 -3.70
C GLN A 94 -9.60 1.08 -4.50
N GLY A 95 -9.43 2.20 -3.80
CA GLY A 95 -8.81 3.39 -4.37
C GLY A 95 -7.29 3.31 -4.31
N LEU A 96 -6.65 4.31 -4.87
CA LEU A 96 -5.22 4.53 -4.78
C LEU A 96 -4.90 5.45 -3.60
N VAL A 97 -3.67 5.39 -3.11
CA VAL A 97 -3.10 6.35 -2.18
C VAL A 97 -1.82 6.91 -2.76
N LEU A 98 -1.55 8.18 -2.48
CA LEU A 98 -0.25 8.76 -2.79
C LEU A 98 0.74 8.30 -1.72
N ASP A 99 1.60 7.36 -2.08
CA ASP A 99 2.51 6.70 -1.15
C ASP A 99 3.89 7.35 -1.21
N LYS A 100 4.34 7.87 -0.05
CA LYS A 100 5.61 8.58 0.08
C LYS A 100 6.80 7.71 -0.34
N PHE A 101 6.86 6.45 0.10
CA PHE A 101 8.01 5.58 -0.13
C PHE A 101 7.99 4.91 -1.50
N PHE A 102 6.84 4.75 -2.14
CA PHE A 102 6.77 4.35 -3.54
C PHE A 102 6.99 5.52 -4.51
N GLY A 103 6.79 6.77 -4.04
CA GLY A 103 6.95 7.98 -4.83
C GLY A 103 5.77 8.32 -5.74
N GLY A 104 4.62 7.66 -5.56
CA GLY A 104 3.46 7.87 -6.42
C GLY A 104 2.22 7.06 -6.02
N PRO A 105 1.12 7.18 -6.80
CA PRO A 105 -0.18 6.58 -6.49
C PRO A 105 -0.18 5.05 -6.58
N ARG A 106 -0.59 4.33 -5.54
CA ARG A 106 -0.66 2.85 -5.57
C ARG A 106 -1.85 2.30 -4.79
N PRO A 107 -2.29 1.05 -5.04
CA PRO A 107 -3.30 0.39 -4.21
C PRO A 107 -2.70 0.04 -2.83
N ALA A 108 -3.17 0.71 -1.78
CA ALA A 108 -2.79 0.42 -0.39
C ALA A 108 -3.76 1.04 0.61
N GLY A 109 -3.85 0.45 1.80
CA GLY A 109 -4.37 1.07 3.02
C GLY A 109 -5.85 1.42 3.08
N ASN A 110 -6.58 1.32 1.96
CA ASN A 110 -7.99 1.65 1.88
C ASN A 110 -8.73 0.51 1.17
N HIS A 111 -9.78 0.01 1.80
CA HIS A 111 -10.54 -1.15 1.33
C HIS A 111 -12.02 -0.98 1.65
N LEU A 112 -12.83 -0.70 0.62
CA LEU A 112 -14.27 -0.53 0.76
C LEU A 112 -14.98 -1.85 0.42
N TYR A 113 -15.37 -2.61 1.44
CA TYR A 113 -16.04 -3.88 1.29
C TYR A 113 -17.56 -3.71 1.23
N ARG A 114 -18.22 -4.48 0.37
CA ARG A 114 -19.67 -4.63 0.41
C ARG A 114 -20.03 -5.52 1.60
N THR A 115 -20.80 -4.98 2.55
CA THR A 115 -21.09 -5.67 3.83
C THR A 115 -21.77 -7.02 3.61
N ALA A 116 -22.63 -7.13 2.59
CA ALA A 116 -23.31 -8.36 2.21
C ALA A 116 -22.37 -9.54 1.87
N HIS A 117 -21.10 -9.27 1.55
CA HIS A 117 -20.11 -10.29 1.22
C HIS A 117 -19.15 -10.61 2.37
N LEU A 118 -19.26 -9.94 3.53
CA LEU A 118 -18.27 -10.04 4.60
C LEU A 118 -18.20 -11.42 5.27
N GLU A 119 -19.32 -12.14 5.39
CA GLU A 119 -19.30 -13.52 5.93
C GLU A 119 -18.40 -14.42 5.06
N GLU A 120 -18.54 -14.29 3.74
CA GLU A 120 -17.76 -15.05 2.75
C GLU A 120 -16.28 -14.63 2.75
N VAL A 121 -16.00 -13.33 2.97
CA VAL A 121 -14.65 -12.80 3.17
C VAL A 121 -14.02 -13.39 4.43
N ILE A 122 -14.72 -13.35 5.57
CA ILE A 122 -14.23 -13.87 6.86
C ILE A 122 -13.86 -15.35 6.75
N ALA A 123 -14.70 -16.16 6.09
CA ALA A 123 -14.47 -17.59 5.88
C ALA A 123 -13.20 -17.91 5.08
N ARG A 124 -12.66 -16.93 4.33
CA ARG A 124 -11.47 -17.07 3.48
C ARG A 124 -10.21 -16.44 4.03
N ILE A 125 -10.29 -15.77 5.19
CA ILE A 125 -9.10 -15.25 5.84
C ILE A 125 -8.25 -16.44 6.27
N PRO A 126 -6.99 -16.54 5.81
CA PRO A 126 -6.14 -17.67 6.16
C PRO A 126 -5.87 -17.70 7.67
N ASN A 127 -5.50 -18.87 8.17
CA ASN A 127 -5.00 -18.99 9.53
C ASN A 127 -3.75 -18.13 9.72
N GLU A 128 -3.51 -17.69 10.95
CA GLU A 128 -2.34 -16.87 11.25
C GLU A 128 -1.04 -17.61 10.90
N GLY A 129 -0.01 -16.86 10.48
CA GLY A 129 1.31 -17.40 10.18
C GLY A 129 1.43 -18.12 8.84
N THR A 130 0.33 -18.46 8.16
CA THR A 130 0.41 -19.15 6.85
C THR A 130 0.66 -18.20 5.68
N ASN A 131 0.40 -16.91 5.84
CA ASN A 131 0.60 -15.93 4.77
C ASN A 131 0.98 -14.55 5.32
N ILE A 132 2.08 -13.99 4.85
CA ILE A 132 2.52 -12.62 5.18
C ILE A 132 1.59 -11.52 4.64
N ARG A 133 0.66 -11.87 3.74
CA ARG A 133 -0.36 -10.98 3.15
C ARG A 133 -1.75 -11.64 3.20
N PRO A 134 -2.34 -11.79 4.39
CA PRO A 134 -3.61 -12.51 4.55
C PRO A 134 -4.74 -11.86 3.74
N GLU A 135 -4.75 -10.53 3.62
CA GLU A 135 -5.74 -9.81 2.81
C GLU A 135 -5.63 -10.12 1.31
N GLY A 136 -4.42 -10.04 0.75
CA GLY A 136 -4.19 -10.40 -0.65
C GLY A 136 -4.54 -11.87 -0.94
N HIS A 137 -4.28 -12.78 0.01
CA HIS A 137 -4.73 -14.18 -0.10
C HIS A 137 -6.26 -14.28 -0.11
N THR A 138 -6.92 -13.60 0.82
CA THR A 138 -8.39 -13.56 0.95
C THR A 138 -9.05 -13.07 -0.33
N LEU A 139 -8.61 -11.93 -0.88
CA LEU A 139 -9.17 -11.35 -2.12
C LEU A 139 -8.97 -12.26 -3.34
N ARG A 140 -7.84 -12.95 -3.45
CA ARG A 140 -7.63 -13.96 -4.50
C ARG A 140 -8.59 -15.14 -4.36
N SER A 141 -8.87 -15.57 -3.13
CA SER A 141 -9.84 -16.63 -2.84
C SER A 141 -11.27 -16.18 -3.16
N MET A 142 -11.65 -14.96 -2.77
CA MET A 142 -12.95 -14.35 -3.11
C MET A 142 -13.16 -14.26 -4.63
N LYS A 143 -12.14 -13.81 -5.36
CA LYS A 143 -12.18 -13.73 -6.83
C LYS A 143 -12.43 -15.10 -7.46
N LYS A 144 -11.79 -16.16 -6.97
CA LYS A 144 -12.03 -17.54 -7.44
C LYS A 144 -13.46 -18.01 -7.16
N ALA A 145 -14.09 -17.50 -6.11
CA ALA A 145 -15.47 -17.79 -5.74
C ALA A 145 -16.51 -16.91 -6.48
N GLY A 146 -16.10 -16.10 -7.47
CA GLY A 146 -17.01 -15.25 -8.24
C GLY A 146 -17.23 -13.85 -7.65
N TYR A 147 -16.47 -13.48 -6.62
CA TYR A 147 -16.53 -12.18 -5.96
C TYR A 147 -15.24 -11.40 -6.17
N PRO A 148 -15.03 -10.75 -7.33
CA PRO A 148 -13.80 -10.02 -7.59
C PRO A 148 -13.69 -8.80 -6.68
N TRP A 149 -12.45 -8.35 -6.48
CA TRP A 149 -12.21 -6.96 -6.05
C TRP A 149 -11.99 -6.08 -7.28
N VAL A 150 -12.27 -4.79 -7.13
CA VAL A 150 -12.16 -3.79 -8.19
C VAL A 150 -11.28 -2.65 -7.70
N GLN A 151 -10.29 -2.28 -8.51
CA GLN A 151 -9.50 -1.08 -8.28
C GLN A 151 -10.09 0.09 -9.08
N VAL A 152 -10.19 1.26 -8.46
CA VAL A 152 -10.67 2.49 -9.10
C VAL A 152 -9.53 3.53 -9.16
N PRO A 153 -9.41 4.30 -10.27
CA PRO A 153 -8.33 5.27 -10.45
C PRO A 153 -8.64 6.58 -9.68
N TYR A 154 -8.71 6.49 -8.36
CA TYR A 154 -8.99 7.62 -7.48
C TYR A 154 -8.01 7.65 -6.31
N VAL A 155 -7.32 8.78 -6.12
CA VAL A 155 -6.41 8.96 -4.98
C VAL A 155 -7.21 9.38 -3.75
N VAL A 156 -7.35 8.44 -2.82
CA VAL A 156 -8.14 8.54 -1.57
C VAL A 156 -7.44 9.39 -0.51
N GLY A 157 -6.11 9.46 -0.54
CA GLY A 157 -5.35 10.18 0.47
C GLY A 157 -3.84 9.99 0.35
N LEU A 158 -3.14 10.50 1.35
CA LEU A 158 -1.70 10.32 1.52
C LEU A 158 -1.45 9.07 2.38
N HIS A 159 -0.47 8.26 2.01
CA HIS A 159 -0.02 7.09 2.76
C HIS A 159 1.45 7.24 3.12
N ASP A 160 1.80 6.78 4.33
CA ASP A 160 3.17 6.79 4.85
C ASP A 160 3.76 8.18 5.15
N PHE A 161 2.91 9.19 5.28
CA PHE A 161 3.31 10.51 5.79
C PHE A 161 3.25 10.52 7.32
N GLU A 162 4.16 11.27 7.95
CA GLU A 162 4.21 11.46 9.41
C GLU A 162 4.34 10.18 10.25
N GLN A 163 4.80 9.08 9.66
CA GLN A 163 5.11 7.85 10.38
C GLN A 163 6.29 8.04 11.35
N SER A 164 6.34 7.23 12.41
CA SER A 164 7.45 7.27 13.37
C SER A 164 8.70 6.74 12.70
N TYR A 165 9.88 7.16 13.13
CA TYR A 165 11.11 6.62 12.56
C TYR A 165 11.22 5.11 12.80
N GLN A 166 10.75 4.61 13.95
CA GLN A 166 10.70 3.18 14.22
C GLN A 166 9.79 2.42 13.25
N ASP A 167 8.60 2.96 12.95
CA ASP A 167 7.67 2.34 12.01
C ASP A 167 8.17 2.38 10.57
N ILE A 168 8.79 3.49 10.15
CA ILE A 168 9.42 3.61 8.83
C ILE A 168 10.52 2.54 8.69
N PHE A 169 11.41 2.45 9.67
CA PHE A 169 12.48 1.46 9.67
C PHE A 169 11.93 0.03 9.54
N ARG A 170 10.97 -0.33 10.41
CA ARG A 170 10.32 -1.65 10.40
C ARG A 170 9.62 -1.93 9.08
N LYS A 171 8.89 -0.96 8.54
CA LYS A 171 8.16 -1.11 7.27
C LYS A 171 9.15 -1.33 6.12
N CYS A 172 10.19 -0.52 6.02
CA CYS A 172 11.19 -0.63 4.96
C CYS A 172 12.07 -1.88 5.09
N PHE A 173 12.34 -2.35 6.31
CA PHE A 173 12.91 -3.68 6.55
C PHE A 173 12.05 -4.76 5.90
N VAL A 174 10.76 -4.79 6.21
CA VAL A 174 9.83 -5.77 5.64
C VAL A 174 9.68 -5.60 4.12
N GLN A 175 9.77 -4.37 3.59
CA GLN A 175 9.75 -4.11 2.14
C GLN A 175 10.94 -4.75 1.41
N ALA A 176 12.13 -4.86 2.03
CA ALA A 176 13.29 -5.52 1.43
C ALA A 176 13.00 -6.98 1.06
N HIS A 177 12.23 -7.69 1.88
CA HIS A 177 11.80 -9.06 1.59
C HIS A 177 10.60 -9.09 0.64
N LYS A 178 9.60 -8.22 0.88
CA LYS A 178 8.33 -8.22 0.15
C LYS A 178 8.43 -7.72 -1.29
N HIS A 179 9.40 -6.86 -1.56
CA HIS A 179 9.47 -6.06 -2.78
C HIS A 179 10.90 -5.94 -3.29
N LEU A 180 11.71 -6.99 -3.13
CA LEU A 180 13.10 -7.03 -3.60
C LEU A 180 13.22 -6.65 -5.09
N GLY A 181 12.26 -7.09 -5.91
CA GLY A 181 12.20 -6.73 -7.34
C GLY A 181 12.02 -5.23 -7.62
N LEU A 182 11.52 -4.44 -6.65
CA LEU A 182 11.35 -2.99 -6.75
C LEU A 182 12.55 -2.21 -6.18
N THR A 183 13.64 -2.88 -5.78
CA THR A 183 14.84 -2.22 -5.24
C THR A 183 15.33 -1.04 -6.10
N PRO A 184 15.40 -1.12 -7.45
CA PRO A 184 15.84 0.02 -8.26
C PRO A 184 14.93 1.24 -8.11
N LEU A 185 13.61 1.05 -7.97
CA LEU A 185 12.65 2.12 -7.75
C LEU A 185 12.92 2.81 -6.40
N PHE A 186 12.95 2.02 -5.32
CA PHE A 186 13.12 2.52 -3.96
C PHE A 186 14.47 3.20 -3.76
N MET A 187 15.57 2.57 -4.21
CA MET A 187 16.90 3.14 -4.04
C MET A 187 17.08 4.46 -4.76
N THR A 188 16.48 4.64 -5.94
CA THR A 188 16.53 5.93 -6.64
C THR A 188 15.76 7.00 -5.85
N ILE A 189 14.50 6.74 -5.52
CA ILE A 189 13.64 7.72 -4.82
C ILE A 189 14.22 8.09 -3.46
N TRP A 190 14.59 7.10 -2.65
CA TRP A 190 15.00 7.36 -1.28
C TRP A 190 16.39 7.98 -1.21
N ARG A 191 17.33 7.62 -2.09
CA ARG A 191 18.64 8.28 -2.12
C ARG A 191 18.52 9.75 -2.52
N GLU A 192 17.74 10.05 -3.56
CA GLU A 192 17.51 11.42 -4.01
C GLU A 192 16.82 12.25 -2.91
N GLY A 193 15.81 11.70 -2.23
CA GLY A 193 15.10 12.41 -1.17
C GLY A 193 15.83 12.48 0.17
N SER A 194 16.81 11.62 0.42
CA SER A 194 17.49 11.51 1.73
C SER A 194 18.27 12.74 2.16
N ALA A 195 18.61 13.64 1.23
CA ALA A 195 19.27 14.90 1.52
C ALA A 195 18.35 15.87 2.29
N ASP A 196 17.06 15.87 1.96
CA ASP A 196 16.10 16.87 2.43
C ASP A 196 15.07 16.28 3.43
N ASP A 197 14.93 14.95 3.46
CA ASP A 197 13.93 14.28 4.29
C ASP A 197 14.52 13.07 5.02
N THR A 198 14.53 13.18 6.35
CA THR A 198 15.08 12.14 7.23
C THR A 198 14.29 10.83 7.15
N ASP A 199 13.02 10.85 6.74
CA ASP A 199 12.23 9.63 6.55
C ASP A 199 12.89 8.71 5.51
N TYR A 200 13.44 9.27 4.43
CA TYR A 200 14.12 8.47 3.41
C TYR A 200 15.47 7.92 3.91
N ARG A 201 16.17 8.64 4.80
CA ARG A 201 17.38 8.11 5.46
C ARG A 201 17.04 6.89 6.32
N VAL A 202 15.96 6.97 7.08
CA VAL A 202 15.47 5.86 7.91
C VAL A 202 14.95 4.70 7.05
N ALA A 203 14.25 4.99 5.96
CA ALA A 203 13.81 3.99 4.99
C ALA A 203 14.99 3.21 4.38
N LEU A 204 16.05 3.91 3.96
CA LEU A 204 17.28 3.30 3.46
C LEU A 204 17.95 2.40 4.51
N ALA A 205 18.02 2.87 5.76
CA ALA A 205 18.58 2.08 6.86
C ALA A 205 17.77 0.81 7.13
N GLY A 206 16.44 0.93 7.23
CA GLY A 206 15.55 -0.22 7.43
C GLY A 206 15.66 -1.23 6.31
N PHE A 207 15.64 -0.76 5.05
CA PHE A 207 15.76 -1.63 3.88
C PHE A 207 17.12 -2.34 3.79
N ALA A 208 18.22 -1.63 4.08
CA ALA A 208 19.55 -2.24 4.12
C ALA A 208 19.62 -3.36 5.17
N ARG A 209 19.09 -3.13 6.37
CA ARG A 209 19.00 -4.15 7.42
C ARG A 209 18.10 -5.32 7.02
N GLY A 210 17.02 -5.07 6.28
CA GLY A 210 16.19 -6.13 5.72
C GLY A 210 16.95 -6.99 4.70
N ILE A 211 17.78 -6.40 3.83
CA ILE A 211 18.62 -7.17 2.90
C ILE A 211 19.65 -8.04 3.64
N GLU A 212 20.24 -7.53 4.72
CA GLU A 212 21.22 -8.26 5.54
C GLU A 212 20.60 -9.43 6.31
N HIS A 213 19.27 -9.42 6.49
CA HIS A 213 18.55 -10.45 7.20
C HIS A 213 18.11 -11.56 6.25
N TYR A 214 18.54 -12.79 6.52
CA TYR A 214 18.28 -13.96 5.65
C TYR A 214 17.20 -14.90 6.20
N ASP A 215 16.68 -14.64 7.40
CA ASP A 215 15.65 -15.49 8.02
C ASP A 215 14.23 -15.15 7.53
N ASP A 216 13.28 -16.02 7.87
CA ASP A 216 11.86 -15.79 7.59
C ASP A 216 11.33 -14.58 8.34
N VAL A 217 10.82 -13.61 7.60
CA VAL A 217 10.27 -12.36 8.16
C VAL A 217 8.77 -12.47 8.38
N HIS A 218 8.37 -12.33 9.62
CA HIS A 218 6.98 -12.15 10.04
C HIS A 218 6.71 -10.71 10.45
N ILE A 219 5.48 -10.23 10.22
CA ILE A 219 5.08 -8.88 10.62
C ILE A 219 4.67 -8.91 12.10
N ASP A 220 5.65 -8.93 13.00
CA ASP A 220 5.42 -8.79 14.45
C ASP A 220 6.21 -7.60 14.99
N ILE A 221 5.50 -6.55 15.44
CA ILE A 221 6.12 -5.33 15.97
C ILE A 221 7.09 -5.58 17.14
N ARG A 222 6.99 -6.74 17.81
CA ARG A 222 7.83 -7.11 18.95
C ARG A 222 9.16 -7.76 18.55
N GLY A 223 9.40 -7.99 17.26
CA GLY A 223 10.64 -8.61 16.78
C GLY A 223 11.87 -7.77 17.13
N GLU A 224 12.89 -8.40 17.73
CA GLU A 224 14.14 -7.71 18.11
C GLU A 224 14.86 -7.07 16.92
N HIS A 225 14.77 -7.67 15.73
CA HIS A 225 15.34 -7.15 14.48
C HIS A 225 14.67 -5.87 13.98
N PHE A 226 13.50 -5.51 14.52
CA PHE A 226 12.85 -4.22 14.23
C PHE A 226 13.29 -3.09 15.17
N LYS A 227 14.06 -3.40 16.21
CA LYS A 227 14.59 -2.38 17.11
C LYS A 227 15.71 -1.62 16.40
N MET A 228 15.36 -0.46 15.88
CA MET A 228 16.33 0.52 15.46
C MET A 228 16.84 1.29 16.68
N SER A 229 18.16 1.31 16.86
CA SER A 229 18.76 2.29 17.76
C SER A 229 18.83 3.63 17.04
N LEU A 230 17.88 4.53 17.32
CA LEU A 230 17.89 5.90 16.79
C LEU A 230 19.22 6.62 17.08
N ASN A 231 19.85 6.29 18.22
CA ASN A 231 21.15 6.80 18.62
C ASN A 231 22.27 6.40 17.65
N GLU A 232 22.24 5.19 17.06
CA GLU A 232 23.23 4.76 16.05
C GLU A 232 23.19 5.65 14.79
N PHE A 233 22.04 6.25 14.50
CA PHE A 233 21.84 7.15 13.36
C PHE A 233 21.95 8.63 13.73
N GLY A 234 22.21 8.95 15.01
CA GLY A 234 22.19 10.31 15.51
C GLY A 234 20.81 10.97 15.37
N LEU A 235 19.75 10.18 15.45
CA LEU A 235 18.37 10.64 15.32
C LEU A 235 17.66 10.64 16.67
N SER A 236 16.64 11.49 16.78
CA SER A 236 15.64 11.45 17.85
C SER A 236 14.28 11.20 17.21
N GLU A 237 13.36 10.58 17.94
CA GLU A 237 12.01 10.36 17.40
C GLU A 237 11.32 11.69 17.11
N LYS A 238 10.44 11.72 16.10
CA LYS A 238 9.72 12.93 15.74
C LYS A 238 8.83 13.38 16.90
N LEU A 239 8.71 14.69 17.11
CA LEU A 239 7.76 15.28 18.06
C LEU A 239 6.32 14.79 17.80
N PRO A 240 5.42 14.77 18.79
CA PRO A 240 4.02 14.43 18.57
C PRO A 240 3.40 15.21 17.42
N ILE A 241 2.50 14.57 16.67
CA ILE A 241 1.86 15.21 15.51
C ILE A 241 0.95 16.37 15.97
N ASP A 242 1.13 17.56 15.39
CA ASP A 242 0.16 18.65 15.55
C ASP A 242 -0.92 18.48 14.48
N THR A 243 -2.11 18.01 14.87
CA THR A 243 -3.21 17.76 13.93
C THR A 243 -3.66 19.02 13.21
N ARG A 244 -3.50 20.20 13.83
CA ARG A 244 -3.83 21.51 13.23
C ARG A 244 -2.90 21.88 12.09
N ALA A 245 -1.70 21.31 12.06
CA ALA A 245 -0.76 21.48 10.94
C ALA A 245 -1.16 20.64 9.72
N TRP A 246 -2.17 19.78 9.83
CA TRP A 246 -2.66 18.89 8.78
C TRP A 246 -4.11 19.18 8.37
N PRO A 247 -4.46 20.43 7.97
CA PRO A 247 -5.78 20.71 7.46
C PRO A 247 -6.01 19.99 6.12
N SER A 248 -7.26 19.70 5.81
CA SER A 248 -7.74 19.17 4.53
C SER A 248 -7.11 19.83 3.29
N ALA A 249 -6.94 21.16 3.32
CA ALA A 249 -6.33 21.91 2.22
C ALA A 249 -4.85 21.56 1.99
N ARG A 250 -4.09 21.25 3.05
CA ARG A 250 -2.69 20.82 2.93
C ARG A 250 -2.60 19.44 2.28
N ILE A 251 -3.46 18.52 2.67
CA ILE A 251 -3.52 17.16 2.10
C ILE A 251 -3.79 17.26 0.59
N GLU A 252 -4.82 18.03 0.22
CA GLU A 252 -5.16 18.28 -1.18
C GLU A 252 -3.99 18.91 -1.95
N ALA A 253 -3.34 19.92 -1.37
CA ALA A 253 -2.21 20.59 -1.99
C ALA A 253 -1.03 19.63 -2.22
N ILE A 254 -0.73 18.72 -1.28
CA ILE A 254 0.32 17.71 -1.48
C ILE A 254 -0.05 16.79 -2.64
N ILE A 255 -1.29 16.28 -2.68
CA ILE A 255 -1.75 15.38 -3.76
C ILE A 255 -1.66 16.07 -5.13
N GLN A 256 -2.15 17.30 -5.24
CA GLN A 256 -2.20 18.05 -6.49
C GLN A 256 -0.81 18.45 -7.00
N ASN A 257 0.10 18.81 -6.08
CA ASN A 257 1.43 19.29 -6.43
C ASN A 257 2.49 18.19 -6.45
N TRP A 258 2.11 16.93 -6.18
CA TRP A 258 3.06 15.83 -6.16
C TRP A 258 3.67 15.60 -7.54
N GLN A 259 4.99 15.74 -7.62
CA GLN A 259 5.75 15.42 -8.82
C GLN A 259 6.29 14.01 -8.72
N GLU A 260 5.68 13.11 -9.48
CA GLU A 260 6.14 11.73 -9.54
C GLU A 260 7.56 11.64 -10.11
N PRO A 261 8.49 10.96 -9.41
CA PRO A 261 9.83 10.74 -9.91
C PRO A 261 9.82 10.04 -11.27
N ALA A 262 10.77 10.38 -12.15
CA ALA A 262 10.85 9.76 -13.48
C ALA A 262 11.00 8.23 -13.40
N VAL A 263 11.69 7.72 -12.36
CA VAL A 263 11.81 6.29 -12.09
C VAL A 263 10.45 5.66 -11.78
N TYR A 264 9.56 6.34 -11.06
CA TYR A 264 8.22 5.84 -10.75
C TYR A 264 7.42 5.54 -12.03
N ARG A 265 7.42 6.46 -12.98
CA ARG A 265 6.70 6.30 -14.26
C ARG A 265 7.27 5.19 -15.15
N GLN A 266 8.52 4.79 -14.95
CA GLN A 266 9.10 3.64 -15.66
C GLN A 266 8.49 2.33 -15.16
N TRP A 267 8.17 2.25 -13.87
CA TRP A 267 7.55 1.08 -13.25
C TRP A 267 6.02 1.09 -13.38
N TYR A 268 5.40 2.28 -13.33
CA TYR A 268 3.95 2.46 -13.35
C TYR A 268 3.52 3.45 -14.46
N PRO A 269 3.64 3.06 -15.74
CA PRO A 269 3.46 3.99 -16.87
C PRO A 269 2.01 4.48 -17.07
N THR A 270 1.00 3.72 -16.63
CA THR A 270 -0.41 4.15 -16.69
C THR A 270 -0.88 4.80 -15.40
N ARG A 271 -0.02 4.84 -14.37
CA ARG A 271 -0.36 5.28 -13.01
C ARG A 271 -1.67 4.65 -12.52
N PHE A 272 -1.83 3.34 -12.78
CA PHE A 272 -3.03 2.60 -12.40
C PHE A 272 -4.33 3.20 -12.98
N ASP A 273 -4.27 3.55 -14.26
CA ASP A 273 -5.37 4.13 -15.05
C ASP A 273 -5.79 5.55 -14.61
N LEU A 274 -5.00 6.20 -13.74
CA LEU A 274 -5.10 7.66 -13.52
C LEU A 274 -4.79 8.42 -14.80
N ASP A 275 -3.80 7.94 -15.56
CA ASP A 275 -3.54 8.44 -16.89
C ASP A 275 -4.23 7.50 -17.90
N LYS A 276 -5.10 8.05 -18.74
CA LYS A 276 -5.57 7.30 -19.91
C LYS A 276 -4.34 6.93 -20.72
N PRO A 277 -4.14 5.64 -21.08
CA PRO A 277 -2.99 5.26 -21.89
C PRO A 277 -3.03 6.08 -23.16
N ASP A 278 -1.99 6.90 -23.38
CA ASP A 278 -1.78 7.51 -24.68
C ASP A 278 -1.59 6.35 -25.64
N LYS A 279 -2.62 6.05 -26.46
CA LYS A 279 -2.71 4.85 -27.31
C LYS A 279 -1.55 4.75 -28.31
N ARG A 280 -0.67 5.74 -28.35
CA ARG A 280 0.63 5.75 -29.03
C ARG A 280 1.72 5.11 -28.16
N ILE A 281 1.55 3.86 -27.72
CA ILE A 281 2.72 3.05 -27.38
C ILE A 281 3.43 2.78 -28.71
N ASN A 282 4.36 3.66 -29.01
CA ASN A 282 5.15 3.63 -30.23
C ASN A 282 6.03 2.38 -30.13
N VAL A 283 5.61 1.27 -30.77
CA VAL A 283 6.37 0.01 -30.92
C VAL A 283 7.78 0.29 -31.45
N ARG A 284 7.98 1.40 -32.15
CA ARG A 284 9.29 1.89 -32.56
C ARG A 284 10.21 2.19 -31.37
N SER A 285 9.70 2.65 -30.22
CA SER A 285 10.50 3.01 -29.04
C SER A 285 11.07 1.82 -28.28
N SER A 286 10.36 0.68 -28.24
CA SER A 286 10.85 -0.55 -27.61
C SER A 286 11.92 -1.21 -28.47
N ILE A 287 11.72 -1.25 -29.80
CA ILE A 287 12.72 -1.73 -30.76
C ILE A 287 13.95 -0.81 -30.78
N GLN A 288 13.78 0.52 -30.75
CA GLN A 288 14.90 1.47 -30.67
C GLN A 288 15.67 1.36 -29.36
N ARG A 289 14.99 1.14 -28.22
CA ARG A 289 15.65 0.89 -26.94
C ARG A 289 16.46 -0.40 -26.96
N LEU A 290 15.90 -1.48 -27.50
CA LEU A 290 16.60 -2.75 -27.66
C LEU A 290 17.83 -2.60 -28.58
N ARG A 291 17.68 -1.90 -29.71
CA ARG A 291 18.76 -1.63 -30.65
C ARG A 291 19.88 -0.79 -30.01
N LYS A 292 19.54 0.30 -29.32
CA LYS A 292 20.51 1.16 -28.63
C LYS A 292 21.23 0.42 -27.49
N HIS A 293 20.55 -0.52 -26.84
CA HIS A 293 21.15 -1.38 -25.82
C HIS A 293 22.10 -2.43 -26.43
N LEU A 294 21.71 -3.06 -27.55
CA LEU A 294 22.53 -3.97 -28.33
C LEU A 294 23.79 -3.28 -28.88
N GLU A 295 23.66 -2.04 -29.36
CA GLU A 295 24.77 -1.22 -29.85
C GLU A 295 25.75 -0.86 -28.71
N ARG A 296 25.25 -0.53 -27.51
CA ARG A 296 26.10 -0.18 -26.36
C ARG A 296 26.82 -1.35 -25.70
N HIS A 297 26.18 -2.52 -25.62
CA HIS A 297 26.68 -3.62 -24.79
C HIS A 297 27.07 -4.87 -25.58
N GLY A 298 26.79 -4.89 -26.88
CA GLY A 298 27.03 -6.04 -27.74
C GLY A 298 26.01 -7.15 -27.53
N LEU A 299 25.76 -7.93 -28.58
CA LEU A 299 24.76 -9.00 -28.60
C LEU A 299 24.98 -10.04 -27.49
N LYS A 300 26.23 -10.45 -27.26
CA LYS A 300 26.58 -11.45 -26.22
C LYS A 300 26.21 -11.00 -24.80
N LYS A 301 26.44 -9.73 -24.45
CA LYS A 301 26.19 -9.21 -23.09
C LYS A 301 24.70 -8.95 -22.85
N THR A 302 23.98 -8.55 -23.90
CA THR A 302 22.52 -8.41 -23.85
C THR A 302 21.81 -9.76 -23.76
N MET A 303 22.25 -10.75 -24.53
CA MET A 303 21.71 -12.12 -24.50
C MET A 303 21.95 -12.81 -23.15
N SER A 304 23.15 -12.68 -22.57
CA SER A 304 23.45 -13.25 -21.25
C SER A 304 22.63 -12.61 -20.13
N ARG A 305 22.38 -11.30 -20.19
CA ARG A 305 21.45 -10.62 -19.26
C ARG A 305 20.00 -11.06 -19.44
N ALA A 306 19.53 -11.17 -20.68
CA ALA A 306 18.19 -11.67 -20.99
C ALA A 306 18.01 -13.11 -20.51
N ALA A 307 19.01 -13.96 -20.71
CA ALA A 307 19.03 -15.33 -20.19
C ALA A 307 19.02 -15.33 -18.66
N GLY A 308 19.86 -14.54 -18.00
CA GLY A 308 19.88 -14.42 -16.53
C GLY A 308 18.53 -13.96 -15.96
N TRP A 309 17.91 -12.95 -16.57
CA TRP A 309 16.56 -12.50 -16.19
C TRP A 309 15.50 -13.58 -16.42
N THR A 310 15.62 -14.33 -17.53
CA THR A 310 14.72 -15.46 -17.82
C THR A 310 14.88 -16.57 -16.78
N PHE A 311 16.10 -16.89 -16.36
CA PHE A 311 16.34 -17.86 -15.29
C PHE A 311 15.77 -17.39 -13.95
N ILE A 312 15.89 -16.10 -13.60
CA ILE A 312 15.26 -15.53 -12.40
C ILE A 312 13.73 -15.68 -12.49
N MET A 313 13.12 -15.27 -13.60
CA MET A 313 11.67 -15.40 -13.82
C MET A 313 11.17 -16.85 -13.76
N ILE A 314 11.94 -17.79 -14.31
CA ILE A 314 11.67 -19.22 -14.22
C ILE A 314 11.78 -19.69 -12.76
N GLY A 315 12.83 -19.31 -12.05
CA GLY A 315 13.02 -19.61 -10.62
C GLY A 315 11.85 -19.10 -9.77
N GLU A 316 11.46 -17.83 -9.93
CA GLU A 316 10.30 -17.23 -9.25
C GLU A 316 8.97 -17.92 -9.60
N ARG A 317 8.84 -18.46 -10.82
CA ARG A 317 7.64 -19.19 -11.23
C ARG A 317 7.61 -20.59 -10.65
N LEU A 318 8.75 -21.29 -10.64
CA LEU A 318 8.89 -22.61 -10.03
C LEU A 318 8.68 -22.55 -8.52
N GLN A 319 9.25 -21.55 -7.84
CA GLN A 319 9.00 -21.30 -6.42
C GLN A 319 7.50 -21.12 -6.14
N ARG A 320 6.81 -20.28 -6.92
CA ARG A 320 5.36 -20.09 -6.79
C ARG A 320 4.53 -21.35 -7.04
N ILE A 321 5.02 -22.28 -7.86
CA ILE A 321 4.36 -23.58 -8.08
C ILE A 321 4.62 -24.51 -6.90
N ALA A 322 5.85 -24.55 -6.38
CA ALA A 322 6.23 -25.31 -5.20
C ALA A 322 5.46 -24.83 -3.95
N ASP A 323 5.30 -23.52 -3.78
CA ASP A 323 4.52 -22.94 -2.68
C ASP A 323 2.99 -23.20 -2.79
N GLN A 324 2.52 -23.73 -3.92
CA GLN A 324 1.12 -24.07 -4.17
C GLN A 324 0.83 -25.58 -4.16
N ALA A 325 1.86 -26.41 -4.11
CA ALA A 325 1.78 -27.88 -4.07
C ALA A 325 1.86 -28.38 -2.63
#